data_AF-A0A9P1CS77-F1
#
_entry.id   AF-A0A9P1CS77-F1
#
_cell.length_a   1.000
_cell.length_b   1.000
_cell.length_c   1.000
_cell.angle_alpha   90.00
_cell.angle_beta   90.00
_cell.angle_gamma   90.00
#
_symmetry.space_group_name_H-M   'P 1'
#
loop_
_entity.id
_entity.type
_entity.pdbx_description
1 polymer ?
#
loop_
_entity_poly.entity_id
_entity_poly.type
_entity_poly.pdbx_seq_one_letter_code
_entity_poly.pdbx_strand_id
1 'polypeptide(L)'
;MVYALAQAAFDKGWSDLAVLVLLGFDRFARSGELFMAKRGDFTWNTTKTKAIWSLPLTKSGQRVGAQESLVIDDSWLVVALANYMSALSPGDYLRSVSPGIMRSRLKSLLSDLKFPEGYQWYSLRRGGEAPTPAAQRGGSQVSVPAPASRFSLPEMVGISSCAPASAFSNRRITNTWLNIRKLYWPITSRTVPTPQECGSALDREGWLLTTEAHEYALGDGGAIDNSGLLPLLQRRARKVIWIATSYMPMTEYDYEKATFGNFDPYEAQVVDQVAAAFGYGLCNKDEGYFYSNNQVFKKTELLPICRKLWNLKSQGKPCVLKETLEVLPNNYWGIVGGYEVSLVLVYLDQCTDFQKQLPEEVQQEIAKGAGGAFENFPIYKTTGNNKDDRLGLTTAQVNLLAAQGEYAVRQNAELFREFAASREGRDLHLPTILRGPSYHKDAK
;
A
#
# COMPACT_ATOMS: atom_id res chain seq x y z
N MET A 1 -13.09 -3.61 -7.57
CA MET A 1 -12.61 -4.60 -8.57
C MET A 1 -13.61 -5.71 -8.83
N VAL A 2 -13.82 -6.67 -7.91
CA VAL A 2 -14.67 -7.85 -8.17
C VAL A 2 -16.14 -7.49 -8.41
N TYR A 3 -16.67 -6.47 -7.73
CA TYR A 3 -18.00 -5.93 -8.01
C TYR A 3 -18.10 -5.27 -9.39
N ALA A 4 -17.05 -4.59 -9.86
CA ALA A 4 -17.05 -4.04 -11.21
C ALA A 4 -17.08 -5.16 -12.26
N LEU A 5 -16.35 -6.26 -12.01
CA LEU A 5 -16.42 -7.47 -12.85
C LEU A 5 -17.81 -8.11 -12.78
N ALA A 6 -18.41 -8.24 -11.59
CA ALA A 6 -19.73 -8.83 -11.43
C ALA A 6 -20.83 -7.97 -12.05
N GLN A 7 -20.78 -6.66 -11.89
CA GLN A 7 -21.69 -5.71 -12.51
C GLN A 7 -21.54 -5.72 -14.04
N ALA A 8 -20.30 -5.62 -14.55
CA ALA A 8 -20.07 -5.68 -15.99
C ALA A 8 -20.47 -7.04 -16.60
N ALA A 9 -20.34 -8.13 -15.85
CA ALA A 9 -20.88 -9.43 -16.25
C ALA A 9 -22.41 -9.38 -16.32
N PHE A 10 -23.06 -8.83 -15.29
CA PHE A 10 -24.51 -8.69 -15.22
C PHE A 10 -25.07 -7.84 -16.36
N ASP A 11 -24.44 -6.69 -16.65
CA ASP A 11 -24.83 -5.78 -17.73
C ASP A 11 -24.73 -6.45 -19.12
N LYS A 12 -23.83 -7.42 -19.27
CA LYS A 12 -23.71 -8.25 -20.48
C LYS A 12 -24.63 -9.48 -20.49
N GLY A 13 -25.54 -9.60 -19.51
CA GLY A 13 -26.44 -10.74 -19.37
C GLY A 13 -25.75 -12.03 -18.90
N TRP A 14 -24.54 -11.95 -18.36
CA TRP A 14 -23.77 -13.09 -17.84
C TRP A 14 -23.95 -13.22 -16.32
N SER A 15 -25.19 -13.36 -15.89
CA SER A 15 -25.54 -13.45 -14.46
C SER A 15 -24.89 -14.65 -13.76
N ASP A 16 -24.64 -15.73 -14.50
CA ASP A 16 -23.89 -16.90 -14.02
C ASP A 16 -22.43 -16.56 -13.67
N LEU A 17 -21.77 -15.80 -14.53
CA LEU A 17 -20.42 -15.28 -14.32
C LEU A 17 -20.38 -14.30 -13.16
N ALA A 18 -21.35 -13.38 -13.07
CA ALA A 18 -21.45 -12.42 -11.98
C ALA A 18 -21.48 -13.14 -10.62
N VAL A 19 -22.39 -14.10 -10.46
CA VAL A 19 -22.56 -14.88 -9.24
C VAL A 19 -21.33 -15.74 -8.93
N LEU A 20 -20.73 -16.40 -9.93
CA LEU A 20 -19.55 -17.24 -9.73
C LEU A 20 -18.27 -16.44 -9.42
N VAL A 21 -18.12 -15.23 -9.95
CA VAL A 21 -17.01 -14.33 -9.61
C VAL A 21 -17.13 -13.86 -8.17
N LEU A 22 -18.34 -13.50 -7.74
CA LEU A 22 -18.63 -13.12 -6.36
C LEU A 22 -18.41 -14.29 -5.41
N LEU A 23 -18.99 -15.46 -5.70
CA LEU A 23 -18.80 -16.68 -4.91
C LEU A 23 -17.34 -17.13 -4.87
N GLY A 24 -16.62 -17.05 -5.99
CA GLY A 24 -15.22 -17.43 -6.09
C GLY A 24 -14.29 -16.52 -5.29
N PHE A 25 -14.58 -15.24 -5.29
CA PHE A 25 -13.87 -14.26 -4.48
C PHE A 25 -14.18 -14.42 -2.99
N ASP A 26 -15.47 -14.50 -2.67
CA ASP A 26 -15.95 -14.58 -1.31
C ASP A 26 -15.56 -15.90 -0.63
N ARG A 27 -15.59 -17.01 -1.37
CA ARG A 27 -15.29 -18.36 -0.84
C ARG A 27 -13.95 -18.95 -1.25
N PHE A 28 -13.10 -18.23 -1.99
CA PHE A 28 -11.77 -18.70 -2.43
C PHE A 28 -11.78 -20.09 -3.08
N ALA A 29 -12.91 -20.44 -3.69
CA ALA A 29 -13.10 -21.75 -4.30
C ALA A 29 -12.21 -21.89 -5.53
N ARG A 30 -11.69 -23.08 -5.73
CA ARG A 30 -10.90 -23.41 -6.93
C ARG A 30 -11.79 -23.22 -8.15
N SER A 31 -11.21 -22.81 -9.28
CA SER A 31 -11.96 -22.67 -10.54
C SER A 31 -12.68 -23.97 -10.93
N GLY A 32 -12.08 -25.14 -10.64
CA GLY A 32 -12.74 -26.44 -10.81
C GLY A 32 -13.96 -26.63 -9.91
N GLU A 33 -13.91 -26.21 -8.65
CA GLU A 33 -15.06 -26.28 -7.72
C GLU A 33 -16.18 -25.35 -8.16
N LEU A 34 -15.85 -24.10 -8.50
CA LEU A 34 -16.81 -23.11 -8.99
C LEU A 34 -17.53 -23.57 -10.26
N PHE A 35 -16.78 -24.13 -11.21
CA PHE A 35 -17.36 -24.59 -12.46
C PHE A 35 -18.12 -25.91 -12.34
N MET A 36 -17.96 -26.64 -11.24
CA MET A 36 -18.69 -27.87 -10.98
C MET A 36 -19.80 -27.69 -9.95
N ALA A 37 -19.92 -26.49 -9.34
CA ALA A 37 -20.96 -26.15 -8.39
C ALA A 37 -22.34 -26.35 -9.02
N LYS A 38 -23.18 -27.14 -8.34
CA LYS A 38 -24.56 -27.39 -8.69
C LYS A 38 -25.50 -26.78 -7.68
N ARG A 39 -26.74 -26.54 -8.10
CA ARG A 39 -27.79 -26.04 -7.19
C ARG A 39 -27.94 -26.92 -5.95
N GLY A 40 -27.93 -28.23 -6.11
CA GLY A 40 -28.10 -29.20 -5.03
C GLY A 40 -26.98 -29.20 -3.98
N ASP A 41 -25.84 -28.58 -4.31
CA ASP A 41 -24.70 -28.48 -3.39
C ASP A 41 -24.93 -27.41 -2.31
N PHE A 42 -25.95 -26.55 -2.45
CA PHE A 42 -26.21 -25.42 -1.55
C PHE A 42 -27.45 -25.64 -0.70
N THR A 43 -27.29 -25.42 0.61
CA THR A 43 -28.39 -25.37 1.59
C THR A 43 -28.40 -24.02 2.28
N TRP A 44 -29.57 -23.53 2.72
CA TRP A 44 -29.71 -22.27 3.43
C TRP A 44 -30.25 -22.54 4.83
N ASN A 45 -29.87 -21.70 5.80
CA ASN A 45 -30.56 -21.68 7.07
C ASN A 45 -31.99 -21.11 6.92
N THR A 46 -32.85 -21.36 7.90
CA THR A 46 -34.27 -20.97 7.86
C THR A 46 -34.48 -19.48 7.61
N THR A 47 -33.59 -18.62 8.10
CA THR A 47 -33.67 -17.16 7.96
C THR A 47 -33.01 -16.63 6.68
N LYS A 48 -32.43 -17.48 5.82
CA LYS A 48 -31.65 -17.10 4.63
C LYS A 48 -30.56 -16.05 4.91
N THR A 49 -29.97 -16.10 6.10
CA THR A 49 -28.82 -15.27 6.48
C THR A 49 -27.50 -16.01 6.31
N LYS A 50 -27.54 -17.34 6.13
CA LYS A 50 -26.38 -18.19 5.87
C LYS A 50 -26.72 -19.26 4.82
N ALA A 51 -25.75 -19.61 3.99
CA ALA A 51 -25.78 -20.78 3.13
C ALA A 51 -24.58 -21.68 3.39
N ILE A 52 -24.73 -22.98 3.14
CA ILE A 52 -23.67 -23.98 3.20
C ILE A 52 -23.53 -24.56 1.79
N TRP A 53 -22.34 -24.45 1.22
CA TRP A 53 -21.96 -25.05 -0.05
C TRP A 53 -21.13 -26.32 0.20
N SER A 54 -21.71 -27.47 -0.08
CA SER A 54 -21.03 -28.77 -0.01
C SER A 54 -20.17 -28.97 -1.25
N LEU A 55 -18.87 -29.22 -1.08
CA LEU A 55 -17.97 -29.42 -2.21
C LEU A 55 -18.00 -30.88 -2.68
N PRO A 56 -18.01 -31.14 -4.00
CA PRO A 56 -17.89 -32.51 -4.52
C PRO A 56 -16.52 -33.10 -4.17
N LEU A 57 -16.47 -34.42 -3.96
CA LEU A 57 -15.22 -35.17 -3.69
C LEU A 57 -14.14 -34.82 -4.73
N THR A 58 -13.06 -34.18 -4.30
CA THR A 58 -12.00 -33.71 -5.20
C THR A 58 -11.17 -34.88 -5.73
N LYS A 59 -10.99 -34.96 -7.05
CA LYS A 59 -10.21 -36.01 -7.75
C LYS A 59 -8.68 -35.83 -7.69
N SER A 60 -8.13 -34.78 -7.09
CA SER A 60 -6.67 -34.60 -7.01
C SER A 60 -6.21 -33.77 -5.79
N GLY A 61 -5.23 -34.30 -5.06
CA GLY A 61 -4.61 -33.70 -3.88
C GLY A 61 -4.36 -34.73 -2.76
N GLN A 62 -3.50 -34.40 -1.79
CA GLN A 62 -3.12 -35.22 -0.60
C GLN A 62 -4.28 -35.66 0.32
N ARG A 63 -5.54 -35.39 -0.05
CA ARG A 63 -6.73 -35.55 0.79
C ARG A 63 -7.87 -36.17 -0.02
N VAL A 64 -7.77 -37.47 -0.26
CA VAL A 64 -8.81 -38.26 -0.94
C VAL A 64 -9.84 -38.68 0.11
N GLY A 65 -11.14 -38.39 -0.10
CA GLY A 65 -12.25 -38.93 0.70
C GLY A 65 -12.88 -38.03 1.77
N ALA A 66 -12.45 -36.77 1.92
CA ALA A 66 -13.08 -35.82 2.85
C ALA A 66 -14.25 -35.06 2.21
N GLN A 67 -15.41 -35.02 2.88
CA GLN A 67 -16.54 -34.19 2.49
C GLN A 67 -16.34 -32.78 3.06
N GLU A 68 -15.93 -31.84 2.20
CA GLU A 68 -15.68 -30.45 2.59
C GLU A 68 -16.95 -29.59 2.38
N SER A 69 -17.11 -28.55 3.17
CA SER A 69 -18.21 -27.59 3.03
C SER A 69 -17.74 -26.19 3.34
N LEU A 70 -18.25 -25.21 2.59
CA LEU A 70 -17.98 -23.80 2.76
C LEU A 70 -19.24 -23.11 3.29
N VAL A 71 -19.15 -22.47 4.45
CA VAL A 71 -20.21 -21.58 4.94
C VAL A 71 -20.13 -20.27 4.16
N ILE A 72 -21.28 -19.69 3.81
CA ILE A 72 -21.49 -18.38 3.15
C ILE A 72 -22.36 -17.55 4.08
N ASP A 73 -21.85 -16.42 4.55
CA ASP A 73 -22.46 -15.59 5.61
C ASP A 73 -22.50 -14.09 5.28
N ASP A 74 -22.02 -13.71 4.09
CA ASP A 74 -22.27 -12.38 3.53
C ASP A 74 -23.75 -12.24 3.16
N SER A 75 -24.46 -11.36 3.86
CA SER A 75 -25.92 -11.23 3.74
C SER A 75 -26.37 -10.90 2.32
N TRP A 76 -25.58 -10.11 1.58
CA TRP A 76 -25.93 -9.73 0.22
C TRP A 76 -25.74 -10.90 -0.74
N LEU A 77 -24.61 -11.60 -0.67
CA LEU A 77 -24.31 -12.75 -1.51
C LEU A 77 -25.25 -13.92 -1.24
N VAL A 78 -25.62 -14.18 0.02
CA VAL A 78 -26.60 -15.22 0.37
C VAL A 78 -27.94 -14.97 -0.33
N VAL A 79 -28.41 -13.72 -0.35
CA VAL A 79 -29.64 -13.32 -1.04
C VAL A 79 -29.47 -13.39 -2.56
N ALA A 80 -28.36 -12.89 -3.10
CA ALA A 80 -28.07 -12.93 -4.53
C ALA A 80 -28.01 -14.37 -5.06
N LEU A 81 -27.33 -15.28 -4.34
CA LEU A 81 -27.29 -16.70 -4.66
C LEU A 81 -28.70 -17.32 -4.58
N ALA A 82 -29.46 -17.04 -3.52
CA ALA A 82 -30.81 -17.59 -3.37
C ALA A 82 -31.73 -17.16 -4.53
N ASN A 83 -31.66 -15.89 -4.94
CA ASN A 83 -32.45 -15.34 -6.03
C ASN A 83 -32.02 -15.91 -7.39
N TYR A 84 -30.71 -15.99 -7.65
CA TYR A 84 -30.20 -16.58 -8.88
C TYR A 84 -30.58 -18.06 -9.01
N MET A 85 -30.51 -18.78 -7.89
CA MET A 85 -30.74 -20.23 -7.83
C MET A 85 -32.21 -20.63 -7.72
N SER A 86 -33.15 -19.69 -7.57
CA SER A 86 -34.58 -20.02 -7.45
C SER A 86 -35.15 -20.65 -8.73
N ALA A 87 -34.51 -20.39 -9.87
CA ALA A 87 -34.91 -20.92 -11.18
C ALA A 87 -34.17 -22.22 -11.57
N LEU A 88 -33.25 -22.72 -10.74
CA LEU A 88 -32.41 -23.89 -11.05
C LEU A 88 -32.92 -25.15 -10.36
N SER A 89 -32.86 -26.29 -11.05
CA SER A 89 -33.11 -27.62 -10.48
C SER A 89 -31.86 -28.13 -9.75
N PRO A 90 -31.97 -29.03 -8.75
CA PRO A 90 -30.83 -29.50 -7.96
C PRO A 90 -29.64 -30.05 -8.75
N GLY A 91 -29.88 -30.66 -9.93
CA GLY A 91 -28.82 -31.17 -10.80
C GLY A 91 -28.12 -30.13 -11.67
N ASP A 92 -28.67 -28.92 -11.78
CA ASP A 92 -28.20 -27.87 -12.67
C ASP A 92 -26.92 -27.23 -12.13
N TYR A 93 -25.99 -26.93 -13.04
CA TYR A 93 -24.80 -26.16 -12.71
C TYR A 93 -25.15 -24.69 -12.50
N LEU A 94 -24.41 -24.02 -11.63
CA LEU A 94 -24.46 -22.55 -11.51
C LEU A 94 -23.96 -21.85 -12.77
N ARG A 95 -23.10 -22.49 -13.57
CA ARG A 95 -22.66 -21.94 -14.87
C ARG A 95 -23.65 -22.31 -15.98
N SER A 96 -23.96 -21.34 -16.83
CA SER A 96 -24.81 -21.56 -18.02
C SER A 96 -24.01 -22.07 -19.23
N VAL A 97 -22.69 -21.90 -19.22
CA VAL A 97 -21.79 -22.23 -20.34
C VAL A 97 -20.60 -23.08 -19.90
N SER A 98 -19.79 -23.56 -20.85
CA SER A 98 -18.62 -24.38 -20.56
C SER A 98 -17.54 -23.61 -19.78
N PRO A 99 -16.67 -24.29 -19.02
CA PRO A 99 -15.54 -23.66 -18.32
C PRO A 99 -14.61 -22.85 -19.25
N GLY A 100 -14.44 -23.29 -20.50
CA GLY A 100 -13.66 -22.55 -21.50
C GLY A 100 -14.28 -21.19 -21.83
N ILE A 101 -15.61 -21.17 -22.03
CA ILE A 101 -16.36 -19.93 -22.29
C ILE A 101 -16.35 -19.03 -21.05
N MET A 102 -16.49 -19.59 -19.83
CA MET A 102 -16.39 -18.81 -18.58
C MET A 102 -15.04 -18.10 -18.44
N ARG A 103 -13.94 -18.75 -18.81
CA ARG A 103 -12.61 -18.14 -18.82
C ARG A 103 -12.49 -17.03 -19.86
N SER A 104 -13.05 -17.26 -21.06
CA SER A 104 -13.07 -16.26 -22.13
C SER A 104 -13.89 -15.01 -21.74
N ARG A 105 -15.08 -15.20 -21.15
CA ARG A 105 -15.92 -14.10 -20.65
C ARG A 105 -15.19 -13.28 -19.58
N LEU A 106 -14.54 -13.91 -18.62
CA LEU A 106 -13.73 -13.19 -17.63
C LEU A 106 -12.62 -12.38 -18.31
N LYS A 107 -11.89 -12.97 -19.28
CA LYS A 107 -10.85 -12.26 -20.04
C LYS A 107 -11.40 -11.05 -20.79
N SER A 108 -12.59 -11.16 -21.38
CA SER A 108 -13.29 -10.04 -22.02
C SER A 108 -13.57 -8.92 -21.03
N LEU A 109 -14.12 -9.23 -19.85
CA LEU A 109 -14.39 -8.21 -18.82
C LEU A 109 -13.12 -7.53 -18.32
N LEU A 110 -12.05 -8.30 -18.14
CA LEU A 110 -10.75 -7.76 -17.74
C LEU A 110 -10.22 -6.80 -18.80
N SER A 111 -10.36 -7.13 -20.08
CA SER A 111 -10.00 -6.23 -21.19
C SER A 111 -10.85 -4.96 -21.20
N ASP A 112 -12.17 -5.10 -21.09
CA ASP A 112 -13.12 -3.97 -21.12
C ASP A 112 -12.87 -2.99 -19.97
N LEU A 113 -12.54 -3.52 -18.79
CA LEU A 113 -12.22 -2.75 -17.59
C LEU A 113 -10.74 -2.36 -17.49
N LYS A 114 -9.93 -2.62 -18.53
CA LYS A 114 -8.50 -2.29 -18.61
C LYS A 114 -7.68 -2.83 -17.42
N PHE A 115 -7.94 -4.07 -17.02
CA PHE A 115 -7.18 -4.74 -15.97
C PHE A 115 -5.73 -5.06 -16.38
N PRO A 116 -4.78 -5.07 -15.43
CA PRO A 116 -3.42 -5.56 -15.68
C PRO A 116 -3.40 -7.00 -16.18
N GLU A 117 -2.43 -7.30 -17.05
CA GLU A 117 -2.23 -8.66 -17.56
C GLU A 117 -1.95 -9.67 -16.42
N GLY A 118 -2.36 -10.93 -16.63
CA GLY A 118 -2.16 -12.02 -15.68
C GLY A 118 -3.26 -12.20 -14.64
N TYR A 119 -4.27 -11.32 -14.58
CA TYR A 119 -5.45 -11.59 -13.75
C TYR A 119 -6.29 -12.75 -14.34
N GLN A 120 -6.59 -13.76 -13.51
CA GLN A 120 -7.33 -14.95 -13.91
C GLN A 120 -8.33 -15.36 -12.82
N TRP A 121 -9.14 -16.40 -13.07
CA TRP A 121 -10.04 -16.98 -12.06
C TRP A 121 -9.33 -17.34 -10.74
N TYR A 122 -8.07 -17.75 -10.80
CA TYR A 122 -7.28 -18.04 -9.61
C TYR A 122 -6.92 -16.78 -8.80
N SER A 123 -6.89 -15.61 -9.44
CA SER A 123 -6.62 -14.32 -8.79
C SER A 123 -7.74 -13.86 -7.86
N LEU A 124 -8.94 -14.45 -7.96
CA LEU A 124 -10.03 -14.25 -6.99
C LEU A 124 -9.68 -14.83 -5.61
N ARG A 125 -8.62 -15.63 -5.49
CA ARG A 125 -8.17 -16.29 -4.26
C ARG A 125 -7.11 -15.45 -3.51
N ARG A 126 -7.51 -14.36 -2.82
CA ARG A 126 -6.57 -13.53 -2.04
C ARG A 126 -7.18 -13.03 -0.72
N GLY A 127 -6.47 -13.23 0.39
CA GLY A 127 -6.75 -12.61 1.70
C GLY A 127 -6.38 -13.53 2.86
N GLY A 128 -6.04 -12.96 4.03
CA GLY A 128 -5.57 -13.79 5.13
C GLY A 128 -5.43 -13.29 6.57
N GLU A 129 -5.44 -14.22 7.53
CA GLU A 129 -5.14 -14.01 8.94
C GLU A 129 -3.65 -13.83 9.17
N ALA A 130 -3.39 -13.01 10.16
CA ALA A 130 -2.26 -13.04 11.04
C ALA A 130 -1.43 -14.36 11.11
N PRO A 131 -0.10 -14.35 10.82
CA PRO A 131 0.79 -15.43 11.26
C PRO A 131 0.69 -15.65 12.77
N THR A 132 0.76 -16.91 13.23
CA THR A 132 0.80 -17.22 14.66
C THR A 132 2.02 -16.57 15.33
N PRO A 133 1.97 -16.20 16.62
CA PRO A 133 3.13 -15.63 17.32
C PRO A 133 4.39 -16.49 17.23
N ALA A 134 4.23 -17.83 17.15
CA ALA A 134 5.33 -18.77 16.96
C ALA A 134 6.04 -18.64 15.60
N ALA A 135 5.35 -18.16 14.56
CA ALA A 135 5.92 -17.87 13.24
C ALA A 135 6.71 -16.55 13.20
N GLN A 136 6.59 -15.70 14.23
CA GLN A 136 7.10 -14.32 14.21
C GLN A 136 8.46 -14.17 14.91
N ARG A 137 9.41 -15.08 14.66
CA ARG A 137 10.73 -15.07 15.33
C ARG A 137 11.78 -14.16 14.71
N GLY A 138 11.41 -13.26 13.77
CA GLY A 138 12.37 -12.32 13.16
C GLY A 138 13.62 -13.03 12.62
N GLY A 139 13.47 -13.86 11.59
CA GLY A 139 14.57 -14.56 10.92
C GLY A 139 14.61 -14.28 9.42
N SER A 140 15.61 -14.82 8.72
CA SER A 140 15.74 -14.71 7.25
C SER A 140 14.62 -15.42 6.46
N GLN A 141 13.86 -16.28 7.12
CA GLN A 141 12.65 -16.92 6.60
C GLN A 141 11.60 -17.02 7.70
N VAL A 142 10.37 -16.64 7.36
CA VAL A 142 9.17 -16.79 8.20
C VAL A 142 8.16 -17.65 7.43
N SER A 143 7.72 -18.75 8.03
CA SER A 143 6.65 -19.58 7.49
C SER A 143 5.32 -19.10 8.05
N VAL A 144 4.49 -18.50 7.20
CA VAL A 144 3.14 -18.03 7.57
C VAL A 144 2.13 -19.08 7.12
N PRO A 145 1.32 -19.65 8.02
CA PRO A 145 0.29 -20.62 7.63
C PRO A 145 -0.78 -19.95 6.75
N ALA A 146 -1.53 -20.78 6.03
CA ALA A 146 -2.71 -20.30 5.34
C ALA A 146 -3.71 -19.73 6.40
N PRO A 147 -4.29 -18.56 6.13
CA PRO A 147 -5.32 -17.91 6.94
C PRO A 147 -6.49 -18.78 7.39
N ALA A 148 -6.97 -18.65 8.63
CA ALA A 148 -8.21 -19.33 9.05
C ALA A 148 -9.50 -18.56 8.66
N SER A 149 -9.43 -17.24 8.48
CA SER A 149 -10.53 -16.38 8.03
C SER A 149 -10.07 -15.34 6.99
N ARG A 150 -11.04 -14.78 6.25
CA ARG A 150 -10.82 -13.95 5.06
C ARG A 150 -10.88 -12.46 5.41
N PHE A 151 -10.25 -11.63 4.59
CA PHE A 151 -10.58 -10.20 4.63
C PHE A 151 -11.99 -9.99 4.08
N SER A 152 -12.85 -9.31 4.83
CA SER A 152 -14.12 -8.81 4.32
C SER A 152 -13.88 -7.69 3.27
N LEU A 153 -14.89 -7.42 2.44
CA LEU A 153 -14.81 -6.34 1.46
C LEU A 153 -14.44 -4.98 2.09
N PRO A 154 -15.07 -4.54 3.21
CA PRO A 154 -14.66 -3.32 3.90
C PRO A 154 -13.18 -3.34 4.31
N GLU A 155 -12.67 -4.47 4.81
CA GLU A 155 -11.27 -4.57 5.21
C GLU A 155 -10.31 -4.39 4.02
N MET A 156 -10.66 -4.90 2.85
CA MET A 156 -9.84 -4.70 1.65
C MET A 156 -9.90 -3.27 1.11
N VAL A 157 -11.04 -2.58 1.23
CA VAL A 157 -11.15 -1.15 0.89
C VAL A 157 -10.32 -0.31 1.87
N GLY A 158 -10.34 -0.65 3.17
CA GLY A 158 -9.51 0.00 4.18
C GLY A 158 -8.01 -0.16 3.93
N ILE A 159 -7.57 -1.37 3.55
CA ILE A 159 -6.16 -1.68 3.24
C ILE A 159 -5.69 -1.06 1.92
N SER A 160 -6.59 -0.80 0.95
CA SER A 160 -6.23 -0.27 -0.37
C SER A 160 -6.07 1.25 -0.43
N SER A 161 -5.63 1.91 0.65
CA SER A 161 -5.41 3.36 0.70
C SER A 161 -6.71 4.19 0.59
N CYS A 162 -7.65 3.98 1.53
CA CYS A 162 -8.89 4.78 1.59
C CYS A 162 -8.62 6.13 2.29
N ALA A 163 -8.20 7.15 1.52
CA ALA A 163 -7.94 8.49 2.06
C ALA A 163 -9.10 9.09 2.89
N PRO A 164 -10.39 8.91 2.52
CA PRO A 164 -11.50 9.41 3.33
C PRO A 164 -11.68 8.72 4.69
N ALA A 165 -11.06 7.56 4.94
CA ALA A 165 -11.22 6.82 6.18
C ALA A 165 -10.77 7.64 7.40
N SER A 166 -9.75 8.48 7.24
CA SER A 166 -9.24 9.37 8.29
C SER A 166 -10.34 10.36 8.74
N ALA A 167 -11.05 10.98 7.79
CA ALA A 167 -12.15 11.90 8.03
C ALA A 167 -13.40 11.20 8.62
N PHE A 168 -13.67 9.95 8.23
CA PHE A 168 -14.80 9.18 8.77
C PHE A 168 -14.57 8.69 10.20
N SER A 169 -13.31 8.40 10.56
CA SER A 169 -12.95 7.88 11.88
C SER A 169 -13.19 8.86 13.03
N ASN A 170 -13.15 10.17 12.75
CA ASN A 170 -13.24 11.22 13.79
C ASN A 170 -14.61 11.92 13.88
N ARG A 171 -15.53 11.66 12.94
CA ARG A 171 -16.89 12.21 12.99
C ARG A 171 -17.84 11.27 13.74
N ARG A 172 -18.46 11.77 14.81
CA ARG A 172 -19.35 11.02 15.72
C ARG A 172 -20.46 10.25 15.01
N ILE A 173 -20.98 10.80 13.90
CA ILE A 173 -22.03 10.14 13.12
C ILE A 173 -21.43 8.98 12.32
N THR A 174 -20.29 9.11 11.64
CA THR A 174 -19.76 8.08 10.72
C THR A 174 -18.83 7.04 11.36
N ASN A 175 -18.34 7.29 12.57
CA ASN A 175 -17.38 6.45 13.30
C ASN A 175 -17.89 5.01 13.59
N THR A 176 -19.20 4.75 13.54
CA THR A 176 -19.77 3.44 13.92
C THR A 176 -20.05 2.48 12.76
N TRP A 177 -20.07 2.95 11.51
CA TRP A 177 -20.59 2.21 10.34
C TRP A 177 -19.75 2.40 9.08
N LEU A 178 -18.96 3.47 8.98
CA LEU A 178 -18.02 3.70 7.87
C LEU A 178 -16.54 3.60 8.29
N ASN A 179 -16.27 3.61 9.60
CA ASN A 179 -14.92 3.42 10.13
C ASN A 179 -14.63 1.91 10.24
N ILE A 180 -13.88 1.39 9.28
CA ILE A 180 -13.47 -0.01 9.26
C ILE A 180 -12.47 -0.22 10.39
N ARG A 181 -12.74 -1.18 11.25
CA ARG A 181 -11.85 -1.53 12.35
C ARG A 181 -11.43 -2.98 12.28
N LYS A 182 -10.18 -3.28 12.59
CA LYS A 182 -9.67 -4.65 12.61
C LYS A 182 -8.62 -4.84 13.70
N LEU A 183 -8.61 -6.05 14.28
CA LEU A 183 -7.50 -6.49 15.10
C LEU A 183 -6.22 -6.51 14.24
N TYR A 184 -5.26 -5.68 14.61
CA TYR A 184 -3.94 -5.59 13.99
C TYR A 184 -2.87 -5.50 15.08
N TRP A 185 -1.64 -5.90 14.78
CA TRP A 185 -0.60 -5.84 15.80
C TRP A 185 -0.10 -4.42 16.02
N PRO A 186 0.08 -4.02 17.29
CA PRO A 186 0.63 -2.73 17.61
C PRO A 186 2.08 -2.66 17.16
N ILE A 187 2.54 -1.44 16.91
CA ILE A 187 3.96 -1.15 16.84
C ILE A 187 4.56 -1.53 18.20
N THR A 188 5.63 -2.34 18.18
CA THR A 188 6.33 -2.75 19.40
C THR A 188 7.03 -1.53 20.01
N SER A 189 6.38 -0.92 20.99
CA SER A 189 6.80 0.31 21.65
C SER A 189 6.74 0.17 23.17
N ARG A 190 7.70 0.77 23.89
CA ARG A 190 7.66 0.88 25.35
C ARG A 190 6.63 1.90 25.87
N THR A 191 6.10 2.77 25.01
CA THR A 191 5.22 3.91 25.35
C THR A 191 3.85 3.86 24.71
N VAL A 192 3.48 2.74 24.08
CA VAL A 192 2.07 2.40 23.87
C VAL A 192 1.76 1.29 24.87
N PRO A 193 1.64 1.62 26.17
CA PRO A 193 1.44 0.63 27.21
C PRO A 193 -0.06 0.34 27.29
N THR A 194 -0.55 -0.50 26.40
CA THR A 194 -1.59 -1.45 26.80
C THR A 194 -1.19 -2.85 26.38
N PRO A 195 -0.18 -3.47 27.03
CA PRO A 195 -0.42 -4.80 27.55
C PRO A 195 -1.54 -4.63 28.59
N GLN A 196 -2.77 -5.01 28.24
CA GLN A 196 -3.60 -5.61 29.28
C GLN A 196 -2.87 -6.89 29.66
N GLU A 197 -2.42 -6.88 30.90
CA GLU A 197 -1.75 -7.95 31.60
C GLU A 197 -2.25 -9.34 31.18
N CYS A 198 -1.48 -10.02 30.33
CA CYS A 198 -1.46 -11.46 30.26
C CYS A 198 -0.04 -11.93 29.93
N GLY A 199 0.83 -11.87 30.94
CA GLY A 199 1.94 -12.83 31.10
C GLY A 199 3.01 -12.93 30.00
N SER A 200 3.29 -11.87 29.24
CA SER A 200 4.37 -11.94 28.25
C SER A 200 5.74 -11.85 28.92
N ALA A 201 6.51 -12.94 28.84
CA ALA A 201 7.92 -12.96 29.20
C ALA A 201 8.68 -11.92 28.35
N LEU A 202 9.70 -11.29 28.93
CA LEU A 202 10.70 -10.54 28.18
C LEU A 202 11.73 -11.55 27.65
N ASP A 203 12.20 -11.36 26.42
CA ASP A 203 13.38 -12.09 25.97
C ASP A 203 14.65 -11.59 26.69
N ARG A 204 15.79 -12.26 26.46
CA ARG A 204 17.07 -11.91 27.10
C ARG A 204 17.59 -10.50 26.73
N GLU A 205 16.98 -9.85 25.72
CA GLU A 205 17.31 -8.50 25.27
C GLU A 205 16.27 -7.45 25.71
N GLY A 206 15.23 -7.87 26.44
CA GLY A 206 14.20 -6.99 26.97
C GLY A 206 13.10 -6.62 25.97
N TRP A 207 12.87 -7.44 24.94
CA TRP A 207 11.75 -7.30 24.02
C TRP A 207 10.54 -8.14 24.48
N LEU A 208 9.33 -7.62 24.25
CA LEU A 208 8.06 -8.32 24.53
C LEU A 208 7.92 -9.55 23.61
N LEU A 209 7.82 -10.76 24.20
CA LEU A 209 7.78 -12.02 23.45
C LEU A 209 6.47 -12.25 22.65
N THR A 210 5.40 -11.51 22.94
CA THR A 210 4.13 -11.56 22.20
C THR A 210 3.37 -10.25 22.36
N THR A 211 3.07 -9.55 21.27
CA THR A 211 2.04 -8.50 21.27
C THR A 211 0.72 -9.12 20.84
N GLU A 212 -0.32 -8.96 21.66
CA GLU A 212 -1.68 -9.27 21.22
C GLU A 212 -2.11 -8.25 20.15
N ALA A 213 -2.98 -8.67 19.24
CA ALA A 213 -3.55 -7.76 18.25
C ALA A 213 -4.57 -6.84 18.94
N HIS A 214 -4.57 -5.55 18.60
CA HIS A 214 -5.53 -4.55 19.09
C HIS A 214 -6.44 -4.08 17.96
N GLU A 215 -7.62 -3.59 18.30
CA GLU A 215 -8.52 -3.01 17.30
C GLU A 215 -7.98 -1.66 16.82
N TYR A 216 -7.66 -1.57 15.53
CA TYR A 216 -7.25 -0.35 14.84
C TYR A 216 -8.31 0.09 13.83
N ALA A 217 -8.51 1.39 13.68
CA ALA A 217 -9.14 1.95 12.50
C ALA A 217 -8.22 1.72 11.29
N LEU A 218 -8.75 1.14 10.23
CA LEU A 218 -8.04 0.92 8.96
C LEU A 218 -8.35 2.06 8.00
N GLY A 219 -7.30 2.61 7.39
CA GLY A 219 -7.40 3.70 6.44
C GLY A 219 -6.10 3.90 5.69
N ASP A 220 -6.04 5.00 4.95
CA ASP A 220 -4.84 5.40 4.24
C ASP A 220 -3.65 5.60 5.19
N GLY A 221 -2.52 4.97 4.89
CA GLY A 221 -1.29 5.06 5.68
C GLY A 221 -0.75 6.49 5.75
N GLY A 222 -1.10 7.34 4.79
CA GLY A 222 -0.76 8.75 4.78
C GLY A 222 -1.37 9.56 5.92
N ALA A 223 -2.36 9.02 6.64
CA ALA A 223 -2.82 9.60 7.90
C ALA A 223 -1.74 9.62 8.99
N ILE A 224 -0.82 8.66 8.96
CA ILE A 224 0.18 8.42 10.02
C ILE A 224 1.61 8.62 9.53
N ASP A 225 1.93 8.23 8.30
CA ASP A 225 3.23 8.43 7.68
C ASP A 225 3.12 8.37 6.15
N ASN A 226 3.58 9.43 5.48
CA ASN A 226 3.73 9.49 4.02
C ASN A 226 5.20 9.42 3.57
N SER A 227 6.15 9.21 4.50
CA SER A 227 7.58 9.28 4.20
C SER A 227 8.21 7.92 3.88
N GLY A 228 7.68 6.82 4.45
CA GLY A 228 8.30 5.50 4.39
C GLY A 228 9.64 5.38 5.14
N LEU A 229 10.08 6.46 5.80
CA LEU A 229 11.35 6.53 6.52
C LEU A 229 11.26 5.77 7.86
N LEU A 230 10.15 5.92 8.58
CA LEU A 230 10.00 5.39 9.94
C LEU A 230 10.20 3.87 10.01
N PRO A 231 9.63 3.04 9.10
CA PRO A 231 9.87 1.60 9.10
C PRO A 231 11.33 1.21 8.82
N LEU A 232 12.10 2.04 8.10
CA LEU A 232 13.54 1.82 7.86
C LEU A 232 14.35 2.09 9.14
N LEU A 233 14.01 3.17 9.86
CA LEU A 233 14.65 3.51 11.12
C LEU A 233 14.30 2.52 12.25
N GLN A 234 13.07 2.01 12.27
CA GLN A 234 12.68 0.94 13.19
C GLN A 234 13.58 -0.30 13.03
N ARG A 235 13.98 -0.62 11.79
CA ARG A 235 14.94 -1.69 11.44
C ARG A 235 16.42 -1.28 11.60
N ARG A 236 16.69 -0.11 12.18
CA ARG A 236 18.03 0.45 12.41
C ARG A 236 18.86 0.59 11.13
N ALA A 237 18.22 0.86 9.98
CA ALA A 237 18.92 1.12 8.74
C ALA A 237 19.98 2.22 8.94
N ARG A 238 21.20 1.98 8.44
CA ARG A 238 22.34 2.92 8.55
C ARG A 238 22.51 3.81 7.32
N LYS A 239 21.93 3.40 6.20
CA LYS A 239 21.92 4.11 4.92
C LYS A 239 20.50 4.07 4.38
N VAL A 240 19.92 5.23 4.09
CA VAL A 240 18.58 5.34 3.51
C VAL A 240 18.62 6.32 2.34
N ILE A 241 18.07 5.91 1.19
CA ILE A 241 17.67 6.83 0.14
C ILE A 241 16.22 7.19 0.45
N TRP A 242 15.98 8.45 0.79
CA TRP A 242 14.68 8.95 1.18
C TRP A 242 14.10 9.81 0.06
N ILE A 243 13.05 9.33 -0.57
CA ILE A 243 12.37 10.02 -1.67
C ILE A 243 11.17 10.75 -1.08
N ALA A 244 11.25 12.07 -1.01
CA ALA A 244 10.19 12.96 -0.53
C ALA A 244 9.49 13.60 -1.73
N THR A 245 8.44 12.93 -2.22
CA THR A 245 7.60 13.41 -3.33
C THR A 245 6.24 13.80 -2.77
N SER A 246 5.89 15.09 -2.82
CA SER A 246 4.61 15.56 -2.29
C SER A 246 4.06 16.76 -3.03
N TYR A 247 2.90 17.22 -2.57
CA TYR A 247 2.00 18.18 -3.20
C TYR A 247 2.35 19.66 -2.93
N MET A 248 3.47 19.96 -2.27
CA MET A 248 3.89 21.32 -1.94
C MET A 248 5.28 21.62 -2.52
N PRO A 249 5.41 22.62 -3.42
CA PRO A 249 6.73 23.13 -3.82
C PRO A 249 7.32 23.96 -2.69
N MET A 250 8.65 23.97 -2.52
CA MET A 250 9.28 24.97 -1.66
C MET A 250 9.00 26.36 -2.23
N THR A 251 8.63 27.33 -1.41
CA THR A 251 8.39 28.70 -1.88
C THR A 251 9.55 29.63 -1.57
N GLU A 252 9.52 30.82 -2.15
CA GLU A 252 10.38 31.91 -1.74
C GLU A 252 10.10 32.24 -0.27
N TYR A 253 11.11 32.01 0.56
CA TYR A 253 11.11 32.23 1.99
C TYR A 253 12.49 32.81 2.34
N ASP A 254 12.57 33.71 3.32
CA ASP A 254 13.84 34.34 3.70
C ASP A 254 14.68 33.38 4.57
N TYR A 255 15.16 32.31 3.94
CA TYR A 255 15.98 31.29 4.60
C TYR A 255 17.25 31.87 5.21
N GLU A 256 17.78 32.97 4.69
CA GLU A 256 18.98 33.64 5.19
C GLU A 256 18.72 34.33 6.53
N LYS A 257 17.60 35.07 6.67
CA LYS A 257 17.24 35.73 7.93
C LYS A 257 16.53 34.81 8.92
N ALA A 258 16.04 33.67 8.47
CA ALA A 258 15.43 32.69 9.36
C ALA A 258 16.44 32.19 10.40
N THR A 259 15.95 31.99 11.60
CA THR A 259 16.65 31.42 12.75
C THR A 259 15.81 30.26 13.26
N PHE A 260 16.39 29.42 14.11
CA PHE A 260 15.62 28.34 14.71
C PHE A 260 14.36 28.83 15.46
N GLY A 261 14.43 30.03 16.07
CA GLY A 261 13.32 30.58 16.88
C GLY A 261 12.14 31.15 16.08
N ASN A 262 12.35 31.51 14.81
CA ASN A 262 11.31 32.09 13.95
C ASN A 262 11.08 31.30 12.64
N PHE A 263 11.72 30.15 12.48
CA PHE A 263 11.52 29.30 11.32
C PHE A 263 10.21 28.54 11.40
N ASP A 264 9.31 28.81 10.46
CA ASP A 264 8.09 28.05 10.22
C ASP A 264 8.19 27.25 8.91
N PRO A 265 8.29 25.91 8.96
CA PRO A 265 8.35 25.09 7.75
C PRO A 265 7.07 25.14 6.91
N TYR A 266 5.92 25.49 7.48
CA TYR A 266 4.67 25.58 6.72
C TYR A 266 4.59 26.86 5.88
N GLU A 267 5.05 28.00 6.43
CA GLU A 267 5.24 29.22 5.64
C GLU A 267 6.26 29.03 4.51
N ALA A 268 7.31 28.25 4.79
CA ALA A 268 8.33 27.87 3.82
C ALA A 268 7.89 26.77 2.82
N GLN A 269 6.66 26.23 2.98
CA GLN A 269 6.10 25.11 2.22
C GLN A 269 6.99 23.86 2.16
N VAL A 270 7.67 23.56 3.27
CA VAL A 270 8.38 22.29 3.44
C VAL A 270 7.35 21.18 3.55
N VAL A 271 7.53 20.13 2.75
CA VAL A 271 6.66 18.96 2.76
C VAL A 271 6.51 18.36 4.16
N ASP A 272 5.27 18.00 4.51
CA ASP A 272 4.89 17.34 5.76
C ASP A 272 5.70 16.06 6.03
N GLN A 273 5.94 15.23 5.01
CA GLN A 273 6.80 14.04 5.06
C GLN A 273 8.17 14.35 5.70
N VAL A 274 8.78 15.48 5.32
CA VAL A 274 10.08 15.91 5.83
C VAL A 274 9.91 16.63 7.16
N ALA A 275 9.07 17.66 7.23
CA ALA A 275 8.89 18.49 8.42
C ALA A 275 8.50 17.66 9.66
N ALA A 276 7.66 16.64 9.48
CA ALA A 276 7.22 15.76 10.57
C ALA A 276 8.37 14.97 11.20
N ALA A 277 9.36 14.53 10.42
CA ALA A 277 10.54 13.83 10.92
C ALA A 277 11.39 14.68 11.87
N PHE A 278 11.28 16.01 11.79
CA PHE A 278 12.00 16.97 12.65
C PHE A 278 11.11 17.56 13.75
N GLY A 279 9.92 17.03 13.99
CA GLY A 279 9.05 17.49 15.09
C GLY A 279 8.26 18.75 14.79
N TYR A 280 7.96 18.99 13.51
CA TYR A 280 6.99 19.99 13.07
C TYR A 280 5.65 19.37 12.65
N GLY A 281 5.50 18.04 12.69
CA GLY A 281 4.33 17.36 12.16
C GLY A 281 3.01 17.86 12.76
N LEU A 282 2.04 18.16 11.89
CA LEU A 282 0.70 18.55 12.31
C LEU A 282 -0.02 17.38 12.97
N CYS A 283 -0.79 17.69 14.00
CA CYS A 283 -1.85 16.80 14.47
C CYS A 283 -3.18 17.50 14.22
N ASN A 284 -3.89 17.06 13.19
CA ASN A 284 -5.27 17.45 13.00
C ASN A 284 -6.12 16.19 13.10
N LYS A 285 -6.58 15.89 14.32
CA LYS A 285 -7.41 14.71 14.57
C LYS A 285 -8.70 14.77 13.77
N ASP A 286 -9.29 15.94 13.56
CA ASP A 286 -10.56 16.04 12.82
C ASP A 286 -10.42 15.72 11.33
N GLU A 287 -9.23 15.96 10.77
CA GLU A 287 -8.86 15.56 9.40
C GLU A 287 -8.14 14.19 9.34
N GLY A 288 -7.83 13.63 10.52
CA GLY A 288 -7.19 12.34 10.71
C GLY A 288 -5.71 12.30 10.33
N TYR A 289 -4.99 13.42 10.55
CA TYR A 289 -3.53 13.47 10.44
C TYR A 289 -2.85 13.35 11.81
N PHE A 290 -1.88 12.45 11.93
CA PHE A 290 -1.19 12.10 13.17
C PHE A 290 0.33 12.29 13.12
N TYR A 291 0.81 13.17 12.24
CA TYR A 291 2.23 13.37 11.97
C TYR A 291 3.05 13.94 13.13
N SER A 292 2.41 14.53 14.14
CA SER A 292 3.07 14.98 15.38
C SER A 292 3.84 13.85 16.08
N ASN A 293 3.51 12.59 15.80
CA ASN A 293 4.20 11.44 16.37
C ASN A 293 5.49 11.07 15.63
N ASN A 294 5.85 11.75 14.53
CA ASN A 294 6.87 11.24 13.60
C ASN A 294 8.28 11.79 13.84
N GLN A 295 8.51 12.56 14.92
CA GLN A 295 9.82 13.13 15.19
C GLN A 295 10.87 12.04 15.42
N VAL A 296 11.88 12.00 14.56
CA VAL A 296 13.03 11.06 14.63
C VAL A 296 14.37 11.78 14.47
N PHE A 297 14.36 13.09 14.22
CA PHE A 297 15.54 13.95 14.14
C PHE A 297 15.37 15.21 15.00
N LYS A 298 16.51 15.85 15.32
CA LYS A 298 16.54 17.10 16.09
C LYS A 298 15.87 18.22 15.32
N LYS A 299 14.94 18.94 15.96
CA LYS A 299 14.19 20.03 15.35
C LYS A 299 15.07 21.12 14.73
N THR A 300 16.23 21.37 15.34
CA THR A 300 17.24 22.35 14.91
C THR A 300 17.89 22.04 13.56
N GLU A 301 17.82 20.79 13.09
CA GLU A 301 18.46 20.35 11.84
C GLU A 301 17.62 20.65 10.59
N LEU A 302 16.33 20.94 10.74
CA LEU A 302 15.46 21.16 9.58
C LEU A 302 15.84 22.41 8.78
N LEU A 303 16.04 23.56 9.45
CA LEU A 303 16.37 24.82 8.78
C LEU A 303 17.68 24.74 7.97
N PRO A 304 18.80 24.20 8.50
CA PRO A 304 20.01 23.95 7.72
C PRO A 304 19.77 23.09 6.48
N ILE A 305 18.95 22.04 6.57
CA ILE A 305 18.60 21.18 5.43
C ILE A 305 17.79 21.97 4.39
N CYS A 306 16.78 22.73 4.82
CA CYS A 306 15.97 23.56 3.93
C CYS A 306 16.81 24.61 3.21
N ARG A 307 17.81 25.22 3.86
CA ARG A 307 18.77 26.13 3.22
C ARG A 307 19.55 25.44 2.10
N LYS A 308 20.03 24.22 2.33
CA LYS A 308 20.75 23.44 1.30
C LYS A 308 19.85 23.11 0.12
N LEU A 309 18.61 22.67 0.37
CA LEU A 309 17.62 22.39 -0.67
C LEU A 309 17.29 23.66 -1.47
N TRP A 310 17.01 24.77 -0.77
CA TRP A 310 16.72 26.05 -1.40
C TRP A 310 17.86 26.54 -2.29
N ASN A 311 19.10 26.41 -1.84
CA ASN A 311 20.28 26.76 -2.62
C ASN A 311 20.44 25.89 -3.88
N LEU A 312 20.11 24.60 -3.82
CA LEU A 312 20.10 23.75 -5.02
C LEU A 312 19.00 24.20 -5.99
N LYS A 313 17.79 24.45 -5.49
CA LYS A 313 16.65 24.93 -6.26
C LYS A 313 16.94 26.27 -6.95
N SER A 314 17.48 27.25 -6.22
CA SER A 314 17.76 28.59 -6.75
C SER A 314 18.84 28.57 -7.83
N GLN A 315 19.74 27.59 -7.80
CA GLN A 315 20.72 27.33 -8.85
C GLN A 315 20.14 26.55 -10.04
N GLY A 316 18.88 26.14 -9.99
CA GLY A 316 18.22 25.34 -11.03
C GLY A 316 18.50 23.84 -10.98
N LYS A 317 19.20 23.36 -9.95
CA LYS A 317 19.66 21.96 -9.83
C LYS A 317 18.61 21.06 -9.18
N PRO A 318 18.71 19.73 -9.35
CA PRO A 318 17.90 18.79 -8.60
C PRO A 318 18.13 18.93 -7.08
N CYS A 319 17.05 18.91 -6.31
CA CYS A 319 17.10 18.98 -4.85
C CYS A 319 17.46 17.62 -4.23
N VAL A 320 18.69 17.17 -4.50
CA VAL A 320 19.27 15.94 -3.95
C VAL A 320 20.40 16.31 -3.01
N LEU A 321 20.35 15.82 -1.77
CA LEU A 321 21.39 16.09 -0.78
C LEU A 321 21.71 14.87 0.06
N LYS A 322 22.92 14.85 0.62
CA LYS A 322 23.38 13.82 1.55
C LYS A 322 23.57 14.43 2.93
N GLU A 323 22.99 13.81 3.95
CA GLU A 323 23.21 14.16 5.35
C GLU A 323 23.59 12.92 6.17
N THR A 324 24.16 13.17 7.34
CA THR A 324 24.23 12.17 8.41
C THR A 324 23.55 12.76 9.63
N LEU A 325 22.49 12.12 10.10
CA LEU A 325 21.66 12.63 11.18
C LEU A 325 21.65 11.63 12.33
N GLU A 326 21.68 12.16 13.55
CA GLU A 326 21.39 11.38 14.75
C GLU A 326 19.90 11.03 14.80
N VAL A 327 19.61 9.73 14.84
CA VAL A 327 18.25 9.23 15.02
C VAL A 327 17.89 9.34 16.49
N LEU A 328 16.88 10.15 16.78
CA LEU A 328 16.30 10.27 18.11
C LEU A 328 15.44 9.04 18.44
N PRO A 329 15.36 8.65 19.72
CA PRO A 329 14.39 7.65 20.14
C PRO A 329 12.97 8.15 19.82
N ASN A 330 12.20 7.35 19.09
CA ASN A 330 10.78 7.59 18.91
C ASN A 330 10.01 6.40 19.44
N ASN A 331 9.49 6.66 20.62
CA ASN A 331 8.88 5.68 21.46
C ASN A 331 7.56 5.21 20.81
N TYR A 332 6.71 6.10 20.30
CA TYR A 332 5.47 5.75 19.57
C TYR A 332 5.70 4.76 18.42
N TRP A 333 6.76 4.98 17.62
CA TRP A 333 7.09 4.14 16.46
C TRP A 333 8.02 2.95 16.78
N GLY A 334 8.37 2.72 18.05
CA GLY A 334 9.30 1.63 18.42
C GLY A 334 10.73 1.84 17.91
N ILE A 335 11.13 3.08 17.65
CA ILE A 335 12.46 3.44 17.17
C ILE A 335 13.36 3.71 18.37
N VAL A 336 14.43 2.94 18.50
CA VAL A 336 15.35 3.02 19.65
C VAL A 336 16.21 4.29 19.66
N GLY A 337 16.55 4.82 18.48
CA GLY A 337 17.46 5.96 18.36
C GLY A 337 18.87 5.71 18.91
N GLY A 338 19.62 6.79 19.14
CA GLY A 338 20.99 6.76 19.67
C GLY A 338 22.03 6.27 18.66
N TYR A 339 21.75 6.42 17.37
CA TYR A 339 22.66 6.05 16.29
C TYR A 339 22.57 7.03 15.13
N GLU A 340 23.59 7.06 14.27
CA GLU A 340 23.58 7.88 13.07
C GLU A 340 23.05 7.12 11.85
N VAL A 341 22.22 7.79 11.07
CA VAL A 341 21.78 7.34 9.74
C VAL A 341 22.34 8.28 8.69
N SER A 342 22.99 7.72 7.68
CA SER A 342 23.33 8.47 6.48
C SER A 342 22.13 8.45 5.53
N LEU A 343 21.74 9.62 5.05
CA LEU A 343 20.58 9.83 4.20
C LEU A 343 21.03 10.41 2.86
N VAL A 344 20.45 9.91 1.76
CA VAL A 344 20.34 10.67 0.52
C VAL A 344 18.88 11.09 0.38
N LEU A 345 18.60 12.37 0.63
CA LEU A 345 17.26 12.94 0.47
C LEU A 345 17.09 13.38 -0.98
N VAL A 346 16.08 12.84 -1.64
CA VAL A 346 15.60 13.26 -2.96
C VAL A 346 14.30 14.01 -2.75
N TYR A 347 14.36 15.33 -2.80
CA TYR A 347 13.20 16.20 -2.61
C TYR A 347 12.64 16.60 -3.97
N LEU A 348 11.34 16.34 -4.20
CA LEU A 348 10.70 16.75 -5.46
C LEU A 348 10.42 18.25 -5.46
N ASP A 349 11.09 18.96 -6.36
CA ASP A 349 10.82 20.38 -6.64
C ASP A 349 11.17 20.70 -8.10
N GLN A 350 10.95 21.94 -8.53
CA GLN A 350 11.36 22.46 -9.82
C GLN A 350 12.88 22.36 -9.99
N CYS A 351 13.29 21.90 -11.19
CA CYS A 351 14.67 21.87 -11.64
C CYS A 351 14.75 22.59 -12.98
N THR A 352 15.17 23.85 -12.97
CA THR A 352 15.19 24.66 -14.20
C THR A 352 16.25 24.20 -15.19
N ASP A 353 17.33 23.57 -14.73
CA ASP A 353 18.34 22.96 -15.62
C ASP A 353 17.79 21.77 -16.39
N PHE A 354 16.89 20.98 -15.79
CA PHE A 354 16.14 19.94 -16.50
C PHE A 354 15.16 20.57 -17.50
N GLN A 355 14.37 21.56 -17.07
CA GLN A 355 13.36 22.19 -17.92
C GLN A 355 13.96 22.83 -19.18
N LYS A 356 15.13 23.47 -19.07
CA LYS A 356 15.86 24.05 -20.22
C LYS A 356 16.30 23.00 -21.25
N GLN A 357 16.39 21.72 -20.88
CA GLN A 357 16.77 20.63 -21.79
C GLN A 357 15.56 19.97 -22.47
N LEU A 358 14.34 20.37 -22.10
CA LEU A 358 13.12 19.86 -22.72
C LEU A 358 12.92 20.44 -24.13
N PRO A 359 12.19 19.76 -25.02
CA PRO A 359 11.73 20.36 -26.27
C PRO A 359 11.00 21.68 -26.04
N GLU A 360 11.17 22.67 -26.94
CA GLU A 360 10.61 24.01 -26.77
C GLU A 360 9.08 23.99 -26.57
N GLU A 361 8.38 23.15 -27.32
CA GLU A 361 6.94 22.91 -27.17
C GLU A 361 6.54 22.48 -25.76
N VAL A 362 7.33 21.61 -25.11
CA VAL A 362 7.09 21.16 -23.73
C VAL A 362 7.35 22.29 -22.75
N GLN A 363 8.41 23.07 -22.96
CA GLN A 363 8.71 24.25 -22.14
C GLN A 363 7.57 25.28 -22.21
N GLN A 364 7.04 25.54 -23.40
CA GLN A 364 5.90 26.44 -23.61
C GLN A 364 4.63 25.93 -22.91
N GLU A 365 4.35 24.62 -22.95
CA GLU A 365 3.22 24.02 -22.23
C GLU A 365 3.37 24.11 -20.70
N ILE A 366 4.59 23.96 -20.16
CA ILE A 366 4.84 24.19 -18.73
C ILE A 366 4.63 25.66 -18.37
N ALA A 367 5.14 26.59 -19.20
CA ALA A 367 5.04 28.03 -18.98
C ALA A 367 3.60 28.57 -18.96
N LYS A 368 2.65 27.87 -19.62
CA LYS A 368 1.22 28.20 -19.59
C LYS A 368 0.56 27.93 -18.23
N GLY A 369 1.20 27.22 -17.30
CA GLY A 369 0.65 26.91 -15.98
C GLY A 369 -0.70 26.20 -16.08
N ALA A 370 -1.75 26.79 -15.48
CA ALA A 370 -3.13 26.27 -15.50
C ALA A 370 -3.76 26.17 -16.90
N GLY A 371 -3.19 26.83 -17.91
CA GLY A 371 -3.65 26.73 -19.30
C GLY A 371 -2.89 25.70 -20.14
N GLY A 372 -1.88 25.03 -19.58
CA GLY A 372 -1.00 24.14 -20.32
C GLY A 372 -1.26 22.66 -20.08
N ALA A 373 -0.68 21.81 -20.95
CA ALA A 373 -0.78 20.35 -20.83
C ALA A 373 -0.14 19.78 -19.55
N PHE A 374 0.78 20.54 -18.94
CA PHE A 374 1.54 20.14 -17.75
C PHE A 374 1.24 21.02 -16.54
N GLU A 375 -0.02 21.42 -16.34
CA GLU A 375 -0.47 22.16 -15.16
C GLU A 375 0.11 21.56 -13.87
N ASN A 376 0.62 22.43 -12.98
CA ASN A 376 1.25 22.12 -11.69
C ASN A 376 2.58 21.35 -11.77
N PHE A 377 3.16 21.08 -12.95
CA PHE A 377 4.46 20.40 -13.03
C PHE A 377 5.57 21.11 -12.21
N PRO A 378 6.38 20.38 -11.41
CA PRO A 378 6.38 18.93 -11.18
C PRO A 378 5.48 18.43 -10.03
N ILE A 379 4.75 19.33 -9.39
CA ILE A 379 3.91 19.09 -8.21
C ILE A 379 2.46 18.80 -8.64
N TYR A 380 2.25 17.71 -9.36
CA TYR A 380 0.91 17.33 -9.78
C TYR A 380 0.00 17.05 -8.58
N LYS A 381 -1.28 17.45 -8.71
CA LYS A 381 -2.29 17.20 -7.67
C LYS A 381 -2.65 15.71 -7.66
N THR A 382 -2.80 15.15 -6.48
CA THR A 382 -3.30 13.76 -6.29
C THR A 382 -4.77 13.61 -6.65
N THR A 383 -5.53 14.71 -6.67
CA THR A 383 -6.93 14.74 -7.10
C THR A 383 -7.21 16.02 -7.88
N GLY A 384 -7.95 15.89 -8.99
CA GLY A 384 -8.37 17.02 -9.81
C GLY A 384 -7.24 17.70 -10.57
N ASN A 385 -6.11 17.02 -10.82
CA ASN A 385 -5.07 17.57 -11.69
C ASN A 385 -5.55 17.68 -13.15
N ASN A 386 -6.38 16.73 -13.58
CA ASN A 386 -7.00 16.73 -14.90
C ASN A 386 -8.53 16.78 -14.74
N LYS A 387 -9.21 17.54 -15.61
CA LYS A 387 -10.68 17.69 -15.56
C LYS A 387 -11.40 16.39 -15.94
N ASP A 388 -10.88 15.69 -16.95
CA ASP A 388 -11.50 14.48 -17.51
C ASP A 388 -11.13 13.21 -16.75
N ASP A 389 -10.03 13.24 -15.98
CA ASP A 389 -9.62 12.17 -15.07
C ASP A 389 -9.24 12.76 -13.72
N ARG A 390 -10.18 12.72 -12.78
CA ARG A 390 -10.02 13.33 -11.46
C ARG A 390 -8.97 12.66 -10.59
N LEU A 391 -8.56 11.43 -10.89
CA LEU A 391 -7.60 10.67 -10.07
C LEU A 391 -6.32 10.29 -10.82
N GLY A 392 -6.34 10.37 -12.16
CA GLY A 392 -5.20 10.02 -12.99
C GLY A 392 -4.39 11.22 -13.48
N LEU A 393 -3.13 10.92 -13.79
CA LEU A 393 -2.26 11.76 -14.60
C LEU A 393 -2.26 11.26 -16.04
N THR A 394 -2.09 12.15 -17.00
CA THR A 394 -1.92 11.73 -18.40
C THR A 394 -0.59 11.01 -18.57
N THR A 395 -0.47 10.16 -19.59
CA THR A 395 0.79 9.48 -19.92
C THR A 395 1.94 10.47 -20.09
N ALA A 396 1.67 11.63 -20.70
CA ALA A 396 2.67 12.69 -20.89
C ALA A 396 3.13 13.29 -19.55
N GLN A 397 2.20 13.57 -18.62
CA GLN A 397 2.53 14.05 -17.27
C GLN A 397 3.38 13.03 -16.49
N VAL A 398 3.00 11.75 -16.52
CA VAL A 398 3.77 10.67 -15.85
C VAL A 398 5.17 10.56 -16.44
N ASN A 399 5.30 10.55 -17.77
CA ASN A 399 6.59 10.46 -18.44
C ASN A 399 7.48 11.66 -18.13
N LEU A 400 6.93 12.87 -18.12
CA LEU A 400 7.68 14.09 -17.82
C LEU A 400 8.20 14.09 -16.36
N LEU A 401 7.36 13.69 -15.40
CA LEU A 401 7.78 13.56 -14.00
C LEU A 401 8.84 12.46 -13.82
N ALA A 402 8.66 11.31 -14.48
CA ALA A 402 9.64 10.22 -14.45
C ALA A 402 10.98 10.67 -15.05
N ALA A 403 10.97 11.42 -16.17
CA ALA A 403 12.17 11.97 -16.79
C ALA A 403 12.90 12.96 -15.88
N GLN A 404 12.17 13.82 -15.13
CA GLN A 404 12.80 14.69 -14.14
C GLN A 404 13.43 13.88 -12.99
N GLY A 405 12.75 12.83 -12.52
CA GLY A 405 13.29 11.93 -11.50
C GLY A 405 14.56 11.21 -11.97
N GLU A 406 14.56 10.69 -13.19
CA GLU A 406 15.75 10.10 -13.82
C GLU A 406 16.88 11.12 -13.95
N TYR A 407 16.58 12.33 -14.41
CA TYR A 407 17.55 13.42 -14.50
C TYR A 407 18.19 13.71 -13.14
N ALA A 408 17.38 13.82 -12.08
CA ALA A 408 17.88 14.06 -10.72
C ALA A 408 18.89 12.99 -10.26
N VAL A 409 18.60 11.72 -10.54
CA VAL A 409 19.52 10.61 -10.23
C VAL A 409 20.77 10.68 -11.10
N ARG A 410 20.64 10.94 -12.40
CA ARG A 410 21.78 11.01 -13.35
C ARG A 410 22.74 12.14 -13.00
N GLN A 411 22.24 13.34 -12.69
CA GLN A 411 23.08 14.48 -12.27
C GLN A 411 23.82 14.23 -10.95
N ASN A 412 23.31 13.30 -10.13
CA ASN A 412 23.90 12.91 -8.84
C ASN A 412 24.45 11.47 -8.87
N ALA A 413 24.77 10.93 -10.05
CA ALA A 413 25.06 9.50 -10.20
C ALA A 413 26.26 9.03 -9.37
N GLU A 414 27.30 9.86 -9.23
CA GLU A 414 28.45 9.55 -8.37
C GLU A 414 28.03 9.39 -6.90
N LEU A 415 27.29 10.37 -6.36
CA LEU A 415 26.73 10.31 -5.02
C LEU A 415 25.90 9.02 -4.82
N PHE A 416 25.01 8.69 -5.75
CA PHE A 416 24.20 7.46 -5.65
C PHE A 416 25.05 6.19 -5.73
N ARG A 417 26.07 6.13 -6.59
CA ARG A 417 26.97 4.98 -6.69
C ARG A 417 27.77 4.79 -5.40
N GLU A 418 28.37 5.85 -4.88
CA GLU A 418 29.10 5.82 -3.60
C GLU A 418 28.18 5.44 -2.43
N PHE A 419 26.95 5.97 -2.44
CA PHE A 419 25.98 5.67 -1.40
C PHE A 419 25.40 4.25 -1.51
N ALA A 420 25.25 3.70 -2.71
CA ALA A 420 24.78 2.33 -2.90
C ALA A 420 25.90 1.29 -2.78
N ALA A 421 27.16 1.69 -2.98
CA ALA A 421 28.31 0.80 -2.83
C ALA A 421 28.28 0.16 -1.43
N SER A 422 28.28 -1.17 -1.40
CA SER A 422 28.47 -1.93 -0.17
C SER A 422 29.82 -1.56 0.42
N ARG A 423 29.94 -1.54 1.75
CA ARG A 423 31.27 -1.70 2.36
C ARG A 423 31.81 -3.05 1.89
N GLU A 424 32.64 -3.05 0.85
CA GLU A 424 33.54 -4.15 0.55
C GLU A 424 34.27 -4.48 1.86
N GLY A 425 34.04 -5.66 2.42
CA GLY A 425 34.70 -6.09 3.66
C GLY A 425 33.83 -6.68 4.76
N ARG A 426 32.52 -6.90 4.55
CA ARG A 426 31.80 -7.92 5.34
C ARG A 426 31.16 -8.90 4.38
N ASP A 427 31.53 -10.16 4.50
CA ASP A 427 30.90 -11.32 3.86
C ASP A 427 29.38 -11.29 4.12
N LEU A 428 28.67 -10.55 3.29
CA LEU A 428 27.24 -10.65 3.14
C LEU A 428 27.02 -11.86 2.26
N HIS A 429 26.79 -13.02 2.88
CA HIS A 429 26.01 -14.08 2.27
C HIS A 429 24.63 -13.49 1.92
N LEU A 430 24.54 -12.89 0.74
CA LEU A 430 23.29 -12.45 0.13
C LEU A 430 22.43 -13.70 -0.09
N PRO A 431 21.16 -13.72 0.38
CA PRO A 431 20.24 -14.80 0.09
C PRO A 431 20.14 -15.03 -1.43
N THR A 432 20.32 -16.28 -1.83
CA THR A 432 20.55 -16.81 -3.18
C THR A 432 19.42 -16.57 -4.20
N ILE A 433 18.38 -15.80 -3.87
CA ILE A 433 17.17 -15.60 -4.69
C ILE A 433 17.44 -14.78 -5.98
N LEU A 434 18.50 -13.96 -6.02
CA LEU A 434 18.83 -13.16 -7.22
C LEU A 434 19.74 -13.90 -8.23
N ARG A 435 20.20 -15.11 -7.92
CA ARG A 435 20.78 -15.99 -8.94
C ARG A 435 19.63 -16.80 -9.53
N GLY A 436 19.10 -16.34 -10.67
CA GLY A 436 18.20 -17.17 -11.49
C GLY A 436 18.82 -18.56 -11.74
N PRO A 437 18.01 -19.58 -12.07
CA PRO A 437 18.49 -20.94 -12.20
C PRO A 437 19.65 -21.00 -13.20
N SER A 438 20.85 -21.29 -12.68
CA SER A 438 22.02 -21.60 -13.49
C SER A 438 21.73 -22.93 -14.18
N TYR A 439 21.42 -22.87 -15.47
CA TYR A 439 21.47 -24.04 -16.33
C TYR A 439 22.91 -24.53 -16.39
N HIS A 440 23.26 -25.48 -15.53
CA HIS A 440 24.43 -26.33 -15.74
C HIS A 440 24.15 -27.22 -16.95
N LYS A 441 24.65 -26.79 -18.11
CA LYS A 441 25.04 -27.72 -19.17
C LYS A 441 26.38 -28.31 -18.77
N ASP A 442 26.35 -29.41 -18.03
CA ASP A 442 27.49 -30.30 -17.96
C ASP A 442 27.13 -31.59 -18.67
N ALA A 443 27.78 -31.75 -19.82
CA ALA A 443 27.87 -32.96 -20.58
C ALA A 443 28.58 -34.04 -19.77
N LYS A 444 27.98 -35.24 -19.73
CA LYS A 444 28.62 -36.50 -20.08
C LYS A 444 27.56 -37.53 -20.41
#